data_AF-A0A920N5H7-F1
#
_entry.id   AF-A0A920N5H7-F1
#
_cell.length_a   1.000
_cell.length_b   1.000
_cell.length_c   1.000
_cell.angle_alpha   90.00
_cell.angle_beta   90.00
_cell.angle_gamma   90.00
#
_symmetry.space_group_name_H-M   'P 1'
#
loop_
_entity.id
_entity.type
_entity.pdbx_description
1 polymer ?
#
loop_
_entity_poly.entity_id
_entity_poly.type
_entity_poly.pdbx_seq_one_letter_code
_entity_poly.pdbx_strand_id
1 'polypeptide(L)'
;MIIATPNASHGRLASECLARGVPVLVEKPISDLLESAHDIVTASDQAGVPVLVGHHRRHSTAVRRTKQLLENHAIGELIALSLIGP
;
A
#
# COMPACT_ATOMS: atom_id res chain seq x y z
N MET A 1 5.29 7.08 11.77
CA MET A 1 6.64 6.66 11.33
C MET A 1 6.62 6.48 9.81
N ILE A 2 7.69 6.90 9.12
CA ILE A 2 7.91 6.58 7.70
C ILE A 2 9.07 5.58 7.64
N ILE A 3 8.82 4.40 7.10
CA ILE A 3 9.81 3.34 6.91
C ILE A 3 10.15 3.29 5.43
N ALA A 4 11.30 3.86 5.07
CA ALA A 4 11.84 3.88 3.70
C ALA A 4 13.22 3.21 3.63
N THR A 5 13.38 2.16 4.42
CA THR A 5 14.61 1.37 4.54
C THR A 5 14.61 0.21 3.51
N PRO A 6 15.67 -0.61 3.42
CA PRO A 6 15.61 -1.81 2.58
C PRO A 6 14.51 -2.79 3.03
N ASN A 7 13.88 -3.48 2.07
CA ASN A 7 12.69 -4.31 2.27
C ASN A 7 12.76 -5.27 3.47
N ALA A 8 13.91 -5.95 3.66
CA ALA A 8 14.12 -6.92 4.74
C ALA A 8 13.96 -6.36 6.16
N SER A 9 14.04 -5.02 6.31
CA SER A 9 13.88 -4.36 7.61
C SER A 9 12.45 -3.89 7.89
N HIS A 10 11.55 -3.92 6.89
CA HIS A 10 10.21 -3.37 7.01
C HIS A 10 9.39 -4.07 8.10
N GLY A 11 9.38 -5.40 8.11
CA GLY A 11 8.62 -6.19 9.08
C GLY A 11 8.96 -5.85 10.53
N ARG A 12 10.24 -5.93 10.89
CA ARG A 12 10.71 -5.62 12.25
C ARG A 12 10.36 -4.18 12.65
N LEU A 13 10.68 -3.21 11.80
CA LEU A 13 10.47 -1.80 12.12
C LEU A 13 8.99 -1.44 12.22
N ALA A 14 8.13 -2.02 11.37
CA ALA A 14 6.69 -1.83 11.43
C ALA A 14 6.12 -2.40 12.74
N SER A 15 6.48 -3.64 13.10
CA SER A 15 6.04 -4.27 14.35
C SER A 15 6.47 -3.47 15.58
N GLU A 16 7.70 -2.96 15.63
CA GLU A 16 8.17 -2.09 16.73
C GLU A 16 7.36 -0.79 16.84
N CYS A 17 6.94 -0.22 15.72
CA CYS A 17 6.10 0.99 15.72
C CYS A 17 4.68 0.67 16.19
N LEU A 18 4.08 -0.41 15.69
CA LEU A 18 2.73 -0.85 16.05
C LEU A 18 2.62 -1.19 17.53
N ALA A 19 3.61 -1.90 18.08
CA ALA A 19 3.68 -2.19 19.51
C ALA A 19 3.76 -0.93 20.39
N ARG A 20 4.19 0.20 19.82
CA ARG A 20 4.26 1.52 20.50
C ARG A 20 3.06 2.42 20.20
N GLY A 21 2.05 1.93 19.49
CA GLY A 21 0.88 2.74 19.14
C GLY A 21 1.15 3.75 18.00
N VAL A 22 2.25 3.60 17.24
CA VAL A 22 2.68 4.59 16.23
C VAL A 22 2.20 4.16 14.84
N PRO A 23 1.34 4.96 14.17
CA PRO A 23 0.96 4.73 12.78
C PRO A 23 2.16 4.66 11.84
N VAL A 24 2.09 3.78 10.84
CA VAL A 24 3.21 3.49 9.96
C VAL A 24 2.85 3.75 8.50
N LEU A 25 3.72 4.45 7.78
CA LEU A 25 3.79 4.40 6.33
C LEU A 25 5.05 3.61 5.94
N VAL A 26 4.87 2.47 5.29
CA VAL A 26 5.97 1.61 4.81
C VAL A 26 6.10 1.79 3.30
N GLU A 27 7.31 2.11 2.81
CA GLU A 27 7.56 2.13 1.37
C GLU A 27 7.30 0.75 0.74
N LYS A 28 6.92 0.74 -0.54
CA LYS A 28 6.56 -0.51 -1.21
C LYS A 28 7.82 -1.29 -1.65
N PRO A 29 7.87 -2.62 -1.45
CA PRO A 29 6.83 -3.49 -0.90
C PRO A 29 6.74 -3.46 0.63
N ILE A 30 5.56 -3.77 1.19
CA ILE A 30 5.32 -3.76 2.66
C ILE A 30 6.29 -4.65 3.44
N SER A 31 6.74 -5.75 2.84
CA SER A 31 7.80 -6.65 3.33
C SER A 31 8.37 -7.45 2.16
N ASP A 32 9.49 -8.13 2.34
CA ASP A 32 10.09 -9.07 1.37
C ASP A 32 9.55 -10.49 1.47
N LEU A 33 8.86 -10.83 2.57
CA LEU A 33 8.21 -12.12 2.79
C LEU A 33 6.70 -11.97 3.00
N LEU A 34 5.92 -12.90 2.45
CA LEU A 34 4.47 -12.92 2.57
C LEU A 34 4.01 -13.09 4.02
N GLU A 35 4.67 -13.98 4.77
CA GLU A 35 4.40 -14.21 6.20
C GLU A 35 4.61 -12.92 7.01
N SER A 36 5.76 -12.26 6.83
CA SER A 36 6.04 -10.98 7.48
C SER A 36 5.03 -9.88 7.10
N ALA A 37 4.52 -9.88 5.87
CA ALA A 37 3.45 -8.95 5.49
C ALA A 37 2.14 -9.24 6.24
N HIS A 38 1.78 -10.51 6.42
CA HIS A 38 0.61 -10.92 7.21
C HIS A 38 0.75 -10.57 8.70
N ASP A 39 1.96 -10.70 9.26
CA ASP A 39 2.24 -10.33 10.65
C ASP A 39 2.00 -8.83 10.89
N ILE A 40 2.43 -7.98 9.95
CA ILE A 40 2.21 -6.53 10.03
C ILE A 40 0.72 -6.19 10.02
N VAL A 41 -0.07 -6.84 9.14
CA VAL A 41 -1.53 -6.64 9.08
C VAL A 41 -2.18 -7.09 10.38
N THR A 42 -1.81 -8.26 10.88
CA THR A 42 -2.35 -8.82 12.13
C THR A 42 -2.02 -7.91 13.31
N ALA A 43 -0.77 -7.43 13.42
CA ALA A 43 -0.36 -6.51 14.47
C ALA A 43 -1.07 -5.15 14.38
N SER A 44 -1.31 -4.65 13.16
CA SER A 44 -2.08 -3.44 12.90
C SER A 44 -3.51 -3.56 13.41
N ASP A 45 -4.18 -4.66 13.06
CA ASP A 45 -5.57 -4.94 13.45
C ASP A 45 -5.70 -5.12 14.97
N GLN A 46 -4.77 -5.86 15.59
CA GLN A 46 -4.76 -6.08 17.04
C GLN A 46 -4.47 -4.82 17.84
N ALA A 47 -3.54 -3.99 17.37
CA ALA A 47 -3.18 -2.75 18.05
C ALA A 47 -4.20 -1.62 17.78
N GLY A 48 -5.04 -1.74 16.75
CA GLY A 48 -5.89 -0.66 16.28
C GLY A 48 -5.09 0.52 15.71
N VAL A 49 -3.87 0.27 15.22
CA VAL A 49 -2.92 1.28 14.74
C VAL A 49 -2.80 1.16 13.23
N PRO A 50 -3.09 2.21 12.46
CA PRO A 50 -3.13 2.11 11.01
C PRO A 50 -1.76 1.94 10.37
N VAL A 51 -1.71 1.10 9.33
CA VAL A 51 -0.58 0.93 8.42
C VAL A 51 -0.99 1.34 7.01
N LEU A 52 -0.13 2.14 6.36
CA LEU A 52 -0.24 2.49 4.94
C LEU A 52 0.99 1.97 4.18
N VAL A 53 0.79 1.45 2.98
CA VAL A 53 1.88 1.11 2.05
C VAL A 53 2.07 2.26 1.06
N GLY A 54 3.32 2.53 0.65
CA GLY A 54 3.76 3.58 -0.28
C GLY A 54 3.22 3.52 -1.71
N HIS A 55 1.97 3.07 -1.92
CA HIS A 55 1.24 3.11 -3.18
C HIS A 55 0.79 4.53 -3.57
N HIS A 56 1.73 5.50 -3.56
CA HIS A 56 1.47 6.92 -3.80
C HIS A 56 0.72 7.19 -5.12
N ARG A 57 0.92 6.35 -6.15
CA ARG A 57 0.20 6.48 -7.44
C ARG A 57 -1.33 6.40 -7.30
N ARG A 58 -1.87 5.75 -6.26
CA ARG A 58 -3.31 5.75 -5.96
C ARG A 58 -3.86 7.15 -5.65
N HIS A 59 -2.99 8.08 -5.26
CA HIS A 59 -3.32 9.47 -4.96
C HIS A 59 -3.04 10.43 -6.14
N SER A 60 -2.47 9.93 -7.24
CA SER A 60 -2.25 10.74 -8.45
C SER A 60 -3.58 11.26 -9.01
N THR A 61 -3.63 12.55 -9.35
CA THR A 61 -4.78 13.19 -9.97
C THR A 61 -5.19 12.50 -11.28
N ALA A 62 -4.20 12.11 -12.10
CA ALA A 62 -4.43 11.38 -13.34
C ALA A 62 -5.08 10.01 -13.08
N VAL A 63 -4.54 9.21 -12.15
CA VAL A 63 -5.09 7.89 -11.82
C VAL A 63 -6.51 8.00 -11.27
N ARG A 64 -6.75 8.96 -10.36
CA ARG A 64 -8.08 9.21 -9.81
C ARG A 64 -9.08 9.65 -10.88
N ARG A 65 -8.65 10.52 -11.81
CA ARG A 65 -9.50 10.99 -12.91
C ARG A 65 -9.82 9.85 -13.88
N THR A 66 -8.85 9.02 -14.23
CA THR A 66 -9.08 7.83 -15.06
C THR A 66 -10.09 6.89 -14.41
N LYS A 67 -9.94 6.59 -13.11
CA LYS A 67 -10.92 5.78 -12.37
C LYS A 67 -12.34 6.36 -12.46
N GLN A 68 -12.49 7.67 -12.22
CA GLN A 68 -13.80 8.34 -12.34
C GLN A 68 -14.39 8.25 -13.75
N LEU A 69 -13.58 8.38 -14.80
CA LEU A 69 -14.06 8.26 -16.19
C LEU A 69 -14.54 6.85 -16.50
N LEU A 70 -13.84 5.82 -15.98
CA LEU A 70 -14.24 4.43 -16.11
C LEU A 70 -15.55 4.16 -15.36
N GLU A 71 -15.66 4.59 -14.10
CA GLU A 71 -16.87 4.42 -13.28
C GLU A 71 -18.09 5.14 -13.86
N ASN A 72 -17.89 6.25 -14.56
CA ASN A 72 -18.96 7.00 -15.23
C ASN A 72 -19.25 6.49 -16.67
N HIS A 73 -18.70 5.36 -17.08
CA HIS A 73 -18.82 4.80 -18.44
C HIS A 73 -18.47 5.81 -19.56
N ALA A 74 -17.56 6.75 -19.31
CA ALA A 74 -17.24 7.83 -20.24
C ALA A 74 -16.57 7.36 -21.56
N ILE A 75 -16.07 6.12 -21.57
CA ILE A 75 -15.49 5.46 -22.75
C ILE A 75 -16.34 4.27 -23.24
N GLY A 76 -17.55 4.10 -22.71
CA GLY A 76 -18.34 2.89 -22.85
C GLY A 76 -17.86 1.76 -21.94
N GLU A 77 -18.08 0.51 -22.35
CA GLU A 77 -17.65 -0.68 -21.60
C GLU A 77 -16.15 -0.94 -21.77
N LEU A 78 -15.48 -1.26 -20.66
CA LEU A 78 -14.07 -1.67 -20.69
C LEU A 78 -13.97 -3.08 -21.31
N ILE A 79 -13.44 -3.17 -22.53
CA ILE A 79 -13.31 -4.45 -23.24
C ILE A 79 -11.96 -5.11 -22.98
N ALA A 80 -10.88 -4.34 -23.00
CA ALA A 80 -9.53 -4.85 -22.86
C ALA A 80 -8.59 -3.79 -22.28
N LEU A 81 -7.50 -4.25 -21.66
CA LEU A 81 -6.41 -3.43 -21.18
C LEU A 81 -5.09 -4.04 -21.66
N SER A 82 -4.24 -3.22 -22.28
CA SER A 82 -2.86 -3.58 -22.58
C SER A 82 -1.94 -2.81 -21.65
N LEU A 83 -1.04 -3.51 -20.98
CA LEU A 83 -0.03 -2.90 -20.13
C LEU A 83 1.31 -3.02 -20.83
N ILE A 84 1.88 -1.90 -21.26
CA ILE A 84 3.24 -1.84 -21.79
C ILE A 84 4.10 -1.34 -20.65
N GLY A 85 4.86 -2.25 -20.04
CA GLY A 85 5.84 -1.90 -19.00
C GLY A 85 7.11 -1.32 -19.62
N PRO A 86 7.92 -0.56 -18.85
CA PRO A 86 9.35 -0.49 -19.10
C PRO A 86 10.01 -1.87 -18.96
#